data_AF-A0A7K3HD16-F1
#
_entry.id   AF-A0A7K3HD16-F1
#
_cell.length_a   1.000
_cell.length_b   1.000
_cell.length_c   1.000
_cell.angle_alpha   90.00
_cell.angle_beta   90.00
_cell.angle_gamma   90.00
#
_symmetry.space_group_name_H-M   'P 1'
#
loop_
_entity.id
_entity.type
_entity.pdbx_description
1 polymer ?
#
loop_
_entity_poly.entity_id
_entity_poly.type
_entity_poly.pdbx_seq_one_letter_code
_entity_poly.pdbx_strand_id
1 'polypeptide(L)'
;VLGGTSLGREARAVGAALEAGDLAAARERLPGLCGRDPQSLDAQQIARAVVESVAENTSDAVVGALVWGAAAGVPGLAGFRAVNTLDAMAGHKSP
;
A
#
# COMPACT_ATOMS: atom_id res chain seq x y z
N VAL A 1 -9.95 6.24 5.79
CA VAL A 1 -8.64 5.62 6.12
C VAL A 1 -8.67 4.19 5.61
N LEU A 2 -8.53 3.98 4.31
CA LEU A 2 -8.65 2.63 3.72
C LEU A 2 -7.41 2.21 2.90
N GLY A 3 -6.46 3.11 2.63
CA GLY A 3 -5.19 2.75 2.00
C GLY A 3 -4.37 1.78 2.86
N GLY A 4 -4.10 2.11 4.13
CA GLY A 4 -3.27 1.27 5.01
C GLY A 4 -3.90 -0.11 5.34
N THR A 5 -5.23 -0.19 5.45
CA THR A 5 -5.92 -1.46 5.71
C THR A 5 -5.95 -2.38 4.49
N SER A 6 -6.04 -1.80 3.29
CA SER A 6 -5.95 -2.54 2.03
C SER A 6 -4.52 -3.02 1.78
N LEU A 7 -3.54 -2.13 1.92
CA LEU A 7 -2.12 -2.44 1.75
C LEU A 7 -1.66 -3.55 2.70
N GLY A 8 -2.04 -3.47 3.97
CA GLY A 8 -1.72 -4.50 4.96
C GLY A 8 -2.44 -5.83 4.71
N ARG A 9 -3.58 -5.84 4.01
CA ARG A 9 -4.28 -7.09 3.63
C ARG A 9 -3.55 -7.78 2.49
N GLU A 10 -3.19 -7.02 1.46
CA GLU A 10 -2.47 -7.55 0.30
C GLU A 10 -1.08 -8.03 0.67
N ALA A 11 -0.36 -7.29 1.53
CA ALA A 11 0.95 -7.72 2.05
C ALA A 11 0.85 -9.04 2.82
N ARG A 12 -0.18 -9.23 3.66
CA ARG A 12 -0.42 -10.51 4.36
C ARG A 12 -0.80 -11.63 3.40
N ALA A 13 -1.58 -11.35 2.36
CA ALA A 13 -1.95 -12.36 1.38
C ALA A 13 -0.73 -12.84 0.58
N VAL A 14 0.19 -11.94 0.20
CA VAL A 14 1.47 -12.33 -0.41
C VAL A 14 2.33 -13.12 0.58
N GLY A 15 2.41 -12.69 1.86
CA GLY A 15 3.13 -13.42 2.90
C GLY A 15 2.61 -14.85 3.08
N ALA A 16 1.30 -15.04 3.14
CA ALA A 16 0.68 -16.36 3.24
C ALA A 16 0.98 -17.26 2.01
N ALA A 17 0.99 -16.67 0.80
CA ALA A 17 1.38 -17.40 -0.41
C ALA A 17 2.84 -17.85 -0.37
N LEU A 18 3.74 -16.98 0.11
CA LEU A 18 5.15 -17.32 0.28
C LEU A 18 5.37 -18.41 1.36
N GLU A 19 4.66 -18.34 2.49
CA GLU A 19 4.70 -19.37 3.53
C GLU A 19 4.20 -20.73 3.04
N ALA A 20 3.20 -20.73 2.15
CA ALA A 20 2.69 -21.93 1.51
C ALA A 20 3.59 -22.46 0.36
N GLY A 21 4.66 -21.74 -0.01
CA GLY A 21 5.52 -22.06 -1.15
C GLY A 21 4.88 -21.77 -2.51
N ASP A 22 3.75 -21.06 -2.56
CA ASP A 22 3.03 -20.71 -3.78
C ASP A 22 3.56 -19.39 -4.37
N LEU A 23 4.68 -19.52 -5.08
CA LEU A 23 5.33 -18.43 -5.77
C LEU A 23 4.47 -17.84 -6.90
N ALA A 24 3.59 -18.63 -7.51
CA ALA A 24 2.72 -18.15 -8.59
C ALA A 24 1.66 -17.20 -8.05
N ALA A 25 0.98 -17.57 -6.95
CA ALA A 25 0.02 -16.71 -6.28
C ALA A 25 0.67 -15.43 -5.71
N ALA A 26 1.89 -15.54 -5.18
CA ALA A 26 2.64 -14.38 -4.71
C ALA A 26 2.96 -13.39 -5.85
N ARG A 27 3.33 -13.91 -7.03
CA ARG A 27 3.63 -13.11 -8.22
C ARG A 27 2.41 -12.42 -8.82
N GLU A 28 1.26 -13.08 -8.81
CA GLU A 28 0.01 -12.50 -9.33
C GLU A 28 -0.44 -11.29 -8.49
N ARG A 29 -0.18 -11.33 -7.18
CA ARG A 29 -0.60 -10.29 -6.22
C ARG A 29 0.41 -9.15 -6.08
N LEU A 30 1.69 -9.38 -6.38
CA LEU A 30 2.76 -8.39 -6.23
C LEU A 30 2.52 -7.07 -6.99
N PRO A 31 1.98 -7.04 -8.23
CA PRO A 31 1.68 -5.81 -8.96
C PRO A 31 0.68 -4.89 -8.24
N GLY A 32 -0.17 -5.44 -7.38
CA GLY A 32 -1.10 -4.68 -6.54
C GLY A 32 -0.43 -3.94 -5.38
N LEU A 33 0.84 -4.24 -5.10
CA LEU A 33 1.65 -3.62 -4.04
C LEU A 33 2.80 -2.78 -4.60
N CYS A 34 3.44 -3.22 -5.68
CA CYS A 34 4.56 -2.52 -6.30
C CYS A 34 4.62 -2.76 -7.82
N GLY A 35 5.04 -1.75 -8.59
CA GLY A 35 5.10 -1.82 -10.06
C GLY A 35 6.26 -2.63 -10.65
N ARG A 36 6.93 -3.50 -9.86
CA ARG A 36 8.04 -4.34 -10.34
C ARG A 36 7.50 -5.57 -11.07
N ASP A 37 8.23 -6.03 -12.09
CA ASP A 37 7.92 -7.28 -12.79
C ASP A 37 8.11 -8.49 -11.86
N PRO A 38 7.03 -9.20 -11.48
CA PRO A 38 7.09 -10.33 -10.55
C PRO A 38 7.76 -11.57 -11.14
N GLN A 39 7.78 -11.71 -12.48
CA GLN A 39 8.23 -12.92 -13.17
C GLN A 39 9.72 -13.21 -12.94
N SER A 40 10.50 -12.16 -12.70
CA SER A 40 11.95 -12.23 -12.48
C SER A 40 12.37 -12.46 -11.02
N LEU A 41 11.42 -12.46 -10.07
CA LEU A 41 11.72 -12.43 -8.65
C LEU A 41 11.58 -13.80 -7.98
N ASP A 42 12.54 -14.13 -7.12
CA ASP A 42 12.46 -15.25 -6.18
C ASP A 42 11.62 -14.91 -4.93
N ALA A 43 11.34 -15.90 -4.08
CA ALA A 43 10.52 -15.72 -2.88
C ALA A 43 11.07 -14.67 -1.90
N GLN A 44 12.39 -14.59 -1.73
CA GLN A 44 13.02 -13.58 -0.86
C GLN A 44 12.93 -12.19 -1.47
N GLN A 45 13.11 -12.06 -2.78
CA GLN A 45 13.02 -10.81 -3.50
C GLN A 45 11.57 -10.28 -3.51
N ILE A 46 10.58 -11.17 -3.64
CA ILE A 46 9.16 -10.83 -3.48
C ILE A 46 8.89 -10.33 -2.06
N ALA A 47 9.32 -11.07 -1.03
CA ALA A 47 9.15 -10.64 0.36
C ALA A 47 9.78 -9.27 0.63
N ARG A 48 11.01 -9.05 0.14
CA ARG A 48 11.70 -7.77 0.25
C ARG A 48 10.94 -6.65 -0.45
N ALA A 49 10.47 -6.88 -1.68
CA ALA A 49 9.73 -5.89 -2.44
C ALA A 49 8.42 -5.49 -1.72
N VAL A 50 7.71 -6.46 -1.13
CA VAL A 50 6.51 -6.19 -0.32
C VAL A 50 6.84 -5.33 0.90
N VAL A 51 7.88 -5.69 1.67
CA VAL A 51 8.28 -4.93 2.86
C VAL A 51 8.71 -3.51 2.50
N GLU A 52 9.49 -3.34 1.44
CA GLU A 52 9.96 -2.05 0.94
C GLU A 52 8.76 -1.15 0.56
N SER A 53 7.82 -1.64 -0.24
CA SER A 53 6.64 -0.86 -0.63
C SER A 53 5.69 -0.57 0.53
N VAL A 54 5.50 -1.49 1.48
CA VAL A 54 4.69 -1.22 2.67
C VAL A 54 5.33 -0.14 3.54
N ALA A 55 6.65 -0.19 3.71
CA ALA A 55 7.38 0.80 4.48
C ALA A 55 7.32 2.18 3.82
N GLU A 56 7.56 2.27 2.51
CA GLU A 56 7.50 3.52 1.73
C GLU A 56 6.10 4.14 1.81
N ASN A 57 5.05 3.36 1.52
CA ASN A 57 3.68 3.88 1.54
C ASN A 57 3.23 4.30 2.95
N THR A 58 3.66 3.56 3.99
CA THR A 58 3.40 3.94 5.39
C THR A 58 4.14 5.21 5.75
N SER A 59 5.41 5.35 5.33
CA SER A 59 6.21 6.55 5.55
C SER A 59 5.54 7.77 4.93
N ASP A 60 5.12 7.69 3.67
CA ASP A 60 4.44 8.79 2.97
C ASP A 60 3.10 9.16 3.63
N ALA A 61 2.32 8.16 4.05
CA ALA A 61 1.07 8.36 4.74
C ALA A 61 1.26 9.04 6.12
N VAL A 62 2.33 8.68 6.84
CA VAL A 62 2.68 9.27 8.14
C VAL A 62 3.22 10.68 7.95
N VAL A 63 4.13 10.90 7.00
CA VAL A 63 4.71 12.22 6.70
C VAL A 63 3.61 13.19 6.29
N GLY A 64 2.72 12.81 5.38
CA GLY A 64 1.59 13.65 4.99
C GLY A 64 0.66 13.99 6.16
N ALA A 65 0.35 13.01 7.01
CA ALA A 65 -0.47 13.23 8.20
C ALA A 65 0.22 14.13 9.25
N LEU A 66 1.52 13.96 9.47
CA LEU A 66 2.30 14.77 10.40
C LEU A 66 2.49 16.21 9.89
N VAL A 67 2.75 16.39 8.59
CA VAL A 67 2.91 17.72 7.99
C VAL A 67 1.61 18.51 8.08
N TRP A 68 0.49 17.94 7.66
CA TRP A 68 -0.80 18.63 7.74
C TRP A 68 -1.32 18.76 9.17
N GLY A 69 -1.05 17.77 10.02
CA GLY A 69 -1.35 17.84 11.46
C GLY A 69 -0.53 18.91 12.18
N ALA A 70 0.74 19.11 11.82
CA ALA A 70 1.59 20.16 12.39
C ALA A 70 1.24 21.55 11.84
N ALA A 71 0.94 21.65 10.54
CA ALA A 71 0.63 22.93 9.89
C ALA A 71 -0.75 23.49 10.28
N ALA A 72 -1.75 22.63 10.47
CA ALA A 72 -3.14 23.06 10.68
C ALA A 72 -3.86 22.32 11.81
N GLY A 73 -3.16 21.54 12.63
CA GLY A 73 -3.76 20.84 13.78
C GLY A 73 -4.80 19.79 13.37
N VAL A 74 -5.80 19.59 14.23
CA VAL A 74 -6.95 18.70 13.98
C VAL A 74 -7.67 19.00 12.64
N PRO A 75 -7.90 20.27 12.25
CA PRO A 75 -8.43 20.60 10.93
C PRO A 75 -7.59 20.10 9.75
N GLY A 76 -6.25 20.19 9.85
CA GLY A 76 -5.33 19.72 8.80
C GLY A 76 -5.40 18.20 8.58
N LEU A 77 -5.49 17.43 9.66
CA LEU A 77 -5.72 15.98 9.62
C LEU A 77 -7.07 15.63 8.98
N ALA A 78 -8.12 16.40 9.28
CA ALA A 78 -9.44 16.21 8.69
C ALA A 78 -9.46 16.55 7.19
N GLY A 79 -8.80 17.64 6.78
CA GLY A 79 -8.66 18.05 5.38
C GLY A 79 -7.86 17.05 4.56
N PHE A 80 -6.70 16.61 5.05
CA PHE A 80 -5.92 15.55 4.41
C PHE A 80 -6.71 14.24 4.28
N ARG A 81 -7.51 13.87 5.27
CA ARG A 81 -8.42 12.72 5.18
C ARG A 81 -9.52 12.92 4.14
N ALA A 82 -10.09 14.12 4.02
CA ALA A 82 -11.13 14.41 3.04
C ALA A 82 -10.58 14.31 1.60
N VAL A 83 -9.39 14.88 1.34
CA VAL A 83 -8.74 14.81 0.04
C VAL A 83 -8.40 13.37 -0.35
N ASN A 84 -7.77 12.59 0.54
CA ASN A 84 -7.48 11.17 0.27
C ASN A 84 -8.74 10.31 0.07
N THR A 85 -9.86 10.69 0.71
CA THR A 85 -11.15 9.99 0.52
C THR A 85 -11.77 10.35 -0.82
N LEU A 86 -11.69 11.63 -1.22
CA LEU A 86 -12.16 12.09 -2.52
C LEU A 86 -11.35 11.48 -3.67
N ASP A 87 -10.04 11.38 -3.53
CA ASP A 87 -9.16 10.76 -4.53
C ASP A 87 -9.46 9.26 -4.73
N ALA A 88 -9.66 8.53 -3.62
CA ALA A 88 -10.08 7.13 -3.66
C ALA A 88 -11.47 6.90 -4.29
N MET A 89 -12.39 7.86 -4.15
CA MET A 89 -13.71 7.82 -4.78
C MET A 89 -13.68 8.27 -6.25
N ALA A 90 -12.78 9.17 -6.63
CA ALA A 90 -12.61 9.63 -8.00
C ALA A 90 -12.02 8.53 -8.90
N GLY A 91 -11.16 7.66 -8.36
CA GLY A 91 -10.66 6.46 -9.05
C GLY A 91 -11.70 5.38 -9.33
N HIS A 92 -12.92 5.47 -8.78
CA HIS A 92 -14.03 4.54 -9.06
C HIS A 92 -15.03 5.06 -10.10
N LYS A 93 -14.73 6.17 -10.79
CA LYS A 93 -15.41 6.50 -12.05
C LYS A 93 -14.72 5.80 -13.22
N SER A 94 -14.99 4.51 -13.36
CA SER A 94 -15.16 3.91 -14.69
C SER A 94 -16.59 4.20 -15.14
N PRO A 95 -16.80 4.50 -16.43
CA PRO A 95 -16.54 3.57 -17.53
C PRO A 95 -15.18 3.78 -18.21
#